data_AF-A0A2N8LAE0-F1
#
_entry.id   AF-A0A2N8LAE0-F1
#
_cell.length_a   1.000
_cell.length_b   1.000
_cell.length_c   1.000
_cell.angle_alpha   90.00
_cell.angle_beta   90.00
_cell.angle_gamma   90.00
#
_symmetry.space_group_name_H-M   'P 1'
#
loop_
_entity.id
_entity.type
_entity.pdbx_description
1 polymer ?
#
loop_
_entity_poly.entity_id
_entity_poly.type
_entity_poly.pdbx_seq_one_letter_code
_entity_poly.pdbx_strand_id
1 'polypeptide(L)'
;MIKGAREEGEGFILSLTVLVLFTRFLTSWTIFFMNSEETNKLLKAVSITICEVFIVHHFKVSFVVLEPLLMLSYRLIFYQKDTLLLRTYYTLFPIVLTSLISSFLIFFIFPFVTRISLETIWQSSEYEIISYLCVTPILTFIERIFAIENFKFTYHHLKVFKRYLWITDIALVIYFLGFYVFETKNANGDQLFWVSKILILIFLFIFFYLSSYLNQYSRTIVQEQIFESEKRHLSMLEQYNSYIENLYKGVRSFRHDYDNILISLGGSIAQGNLEAVGLVYEETLERMTATSKNTSVFDRQSFLSIKNADLEIFFNFKKTGIGRKRDSF
;
A
#
# COMPACT_ATOMS: atom_id res chain seq x y z
N MET A 1 36.37 -48.50 -7.17
CA MET A 1 36.12 -47.66 -5.98
C MET A 1 36.54 -46.19 -6.15
N ILE A 2 37.62 -45.86 -6.87
CA ILE A 2 38.06 -44.44 -7.04
C ILE A 2 37.15 -43.64 -8.02
N LYS A 3 36.53 -44.30 -9.00
CA LYS A 3 35.59 -43.64 -9.95
C LYS A 3 34.24 -43.26 -9.31
N GLY A 4 33.72 -44.11 -8.42
CA GLY A 4 32.47 -43.86 -7.70
C GLY A 4 32.56 -42.69 -6.71
N ALA A 5 33.69 -42.57 -5.99
CA ALA A 5 33.90 -41.43 -5.08
C ALA A 5 34.04 -40.08 -5.80
N ARG A 6 34.49 -40.07 -7.06
CA ARG A 6 34.59 -38.85 -7.89
C ARG A 6 33.24 -38.46 -8.48
N GLU A 7 32.44 -39.44 -8.93
CA GLU A 7 31.06 -39.21 -9.41
C GLU A 7 30.12 -38.78 -8.26
N GLU A 8 30.28 -39.34 -7.05
CA GLU A 8 29.55 -38.90 -5.86
C GLU A 8 29.94 -37.47 -5.43
N GLY A 9 31.23 -37.12 -5.51
CA GLY A 9 31.71 -35.76 -5.23
C GLY A 9 31.21 -34.72 -6.24
N GLU A 10 31.24 -35.04 -7.53
CA GLU A 10 30.70 -34.15 -8.59
C GLU A 10 29.18 -34.01 -8.49
N GLY A 11 28.46 -35.08 -8.18
CA GLY A 11 27.01 -35.05 -7.92
C GLY A 11 26.65 -34.21 -6.68
N PHE A 12 27.44 -34.31 -5.61
CA PHE A 12 27.25 -33.51 -4.40
C PHE A 12 27.46 -32.01 -4.66
N ILE A 13 28.54 -31.62 -5.37
CA ILE A 13 28.81 -30.22 -5.73
C ILE A 13 27.69 -29.67 -6.64
N LEU A 14 27.21 -30.47 -7.59
CA LEU A 14 26.09 -30.09 -8.44
C LEU A 14 24.80 -29.87 -7.62
N SER A 15 24.54 -30.72 -6.63
CA SER A 15 23.38 -30.57 -5.74
C SER A 15 23.46 -29.30 -4.88
N LEU A 16 24.66 -28.96 -4.40
CA LEU A 16 24.91 -27.80 -3.56
C LEU A 16 24.72 -26.49 -4.34
N THR A 17 25.24 -26.44 -5.57
CA THR A 17 25.08 -25.27 -6.46
C THR A 17 23.63 -25.03 -6.86
N VAL A 18 22.87 -26.09 -7.13
CA VAL A 18 21.42 -26.00 -7.38
C VAL A 18 20.68 -25.47 -6.15
N LEU A 19 21.07 -25.90 -4.94
CA LEU A 19 20.47 -25.43 -3.69
C LEU A 19 20.77 -23.95 -3.42
N VAL A 20 21.99 -23.48 -3.69
CA VAL A 20 22.36 -22.06 -3.63
C VAL A 20 21.46 -21.24 -4.56
N LEU A 21 21.34 -21.64 -5.83
CA LEU A 21 20.49 -20.94 -6.81
C LEU A 21 19.02 -20.92 -6.36
N PHE A 22 18.50 -22.05 -5.87
CA PHE A 22 17.14 -22.14 -5.37
C PHE A 22 16.90 -21.18 -4.21
N THR A 23 17.79 -21.16 -3.21
CA THR A 23 17.64 -20.29 -2.03
C THR A 23 17.73 -18.81 -2.41
N ARG A 24 18.68 -18.45 -3.27
CA ARG A 24 18.79 -17.09 -3.83
C ARG A 24 17.50 -16.66 -4.53
N PHE A 25 17.04 -17.39 -5.55
CA PHE A 25 15.85 -17.00 -6.29
C PHE A 25 14.63 -16.97 -5.40
N LEU A 26 14.49 -17.94 -4.49
CA LEU A 26 13.39 -17.94 -3.53
C LEU A 26 13.36 -16.66 -2.71
N THR A 27 14.51 -16.20 -2.22
CA THR A 27 14.59 -14.95 -1.46
C THR A 27 14.24 -13.73 -2.31
N SER A 28 14.78 -13.60 -3.53
CA SER A 28 14.41 -12.52 -4.46
C SER A 28 12.92 -12.49 -4.78
N TRP A 29 12.31 -13.64 -5.10
CA TRP A 29 10.88 -13.74 -5.40
C TRP A 29 10.01 -13.50 -4.18
N THR A 30 10.42 -13.95 -2.99
CA THR A 30 9.67 -13.64 -1.76
C THR A 30 9.61 -12.13 -1.52
N ILE A 31 10.73 -11.41 -1.70
CA ILE A 31 10.76 -9.93 -1.57
C ILE A 31 9.91 -9.27 -2.65
N PHE A 32 9.95 -9.77 -3.89
CA PHE A 32 9.09 -9.28 -4.98
C PHE A 32 7.60 -9.36 -4.63
N PHE A 33 7.16 -10.51 -4.11
CA PHE A 33 5.75 -10.71 -3.75
C PHE A 33 5.37 -10.06 -2.42
N MET A 34 6.30 -9.86 -1.48
CA MET A 34 6.06 -9.04 -0.27
C MET A 34 5.56 -7.64 -0.67
N ASN A 35 6.18 -7.06 -1.69
CA ASN A 35 5.82 -5.76 -2.26
C ASN A 35 4.57 -5.76 -3.14
N SER A 36 3.91 -6.90 -3.34
CA SER A 36 2.66 -7.03 -4.12
C SER A 36 1.42 -7.15 -3.21
N GLU A 37 0.23 -6.83 -3.73
CA GLU A 37 -1.09 -7.02 -3.07
C GLU A 37 -1.73 -8.38 -3.38
N GLU A 38 -0.99 -9.28 -4.04
CA GLU A 38 -1.53 -10.55 -4.50
C GLU A 38 -1.77 -11.59 -3.37
N THR A 39 -2.74 -12.46 -3.60
CA THR A 39 -2.99 -13.67 -2.80
C THR A 39 -2.04 -14.81 -3.22
N ASN A 40 -1.80 -15.76 -2.31
CA ASN A 40 -0.94 -16.95 -2.52
C ASN A 40 0.51 -16.64 -2.92
N LYS A 41 1.09 -15.59 -2.31
CA LYS A 41 2.46 -15.10 -2.56
C LYS A 41 3.53 -16.18 -2.51
N LEU A 42 3.53 -16.99 -1.46
CA LEU A 42 4.55 -18.03 -1.25
C LEU A 42 4.47 -19.13 -2.31
N LEU A 43 3.27 -19.56 -2.68
CA LEU A 43 3.09 -20.60 -3.70
C LEU A 43 3.60 -20.11 -5.07
N LYS A 44 3.28 -18.86 -5.45
CA LYS A 44 3.76 -18.23 -6.68
C LYS A 44 5.28 -18.13 -6.68
N ALA A 45 5.88 -17.63 -5.58
CA ALA A 45 7.32 -17.55 -5.42
C ALA A 45 7.98 -18.91 -5.65
N VAL A 46 7.55 -19.94 -4.93
CA VAL A 46 8.11 -21.30 -5.04
C VAL A 46 7.92 -21.88 -6.45
N SER A 47 6.77 -21.67 -7.08
CA SER A 47 6.52 -22.20 -8.42
C SER A 47 7.44 -21.56 -9.47
N ILE A 48 7.64 -20.24 -9.40
CA ILE A 48 8.48 -19.52 -10.35
C ILE A 48 9.95 -19.86 -10.11
N THR A 49 10.37 -20.01 -8.86
CA THR A 49 11.76 -20.35 -8.52
C THR A 49 12.14 -21.75 -9.02
N ILE A 50 11.22 -22.72 -8.93
CA ILE A 50 11.45 -24.07 -9.49
C ILE A 50 11.66 -23.97 -11.02
N CYS A 51 10.80 -23.22 -11.71
CA CYS A 51 10.94 -23.00 -13.15
C CYS A 51 12.26 -22.30 -13.50
N GLU A 52 12.64 -21.28 -12.73
CA GLU A 52 13.87 -20.51 -12.95
C GLU A 52 15.12 -21.35 -12.75
N VAL A 53 15.21 -22.12 -11.66
CA VAL A 53 16.32 -23.06 -11.41
C VAL A 53 16.40 -24.09 -12.54
N PHE A 54 15.26 -24.61 -12.99
CA PHE A 54 15.21 -25.56 -14.11
C PHE A 54 15.77 -24.93 -15.41
N ILE A 55 15.40 -23.68 -15.71
CA ILE A 55 15.88 -22.99 -16.91
C ILE A 55 17.40 -22.75 -16.83
N VAL A 56 17.89 -22.22 -15.71
CA VAL A 56 19.33 -21.94 -15.51
C VAL A 56 20.14 -23.23 -15.61
N HIS A 57 19.68 -24.30 -14.96
CA HIS A 57 20.41 -25.56 -14.93
C HIS A 57 20.39 -26.29 -16.29
N HIS A 58 19.23 -26.38 -16.95
CA HIS A 58 19.08 -27.14 -18.19
C HIS A 58 19.60 -26.40 -19.42
N PHE A 59 19.31 -25.09 -19.53
CA PHE A 59 19.67 -24.28 -20.70
C PHE A 59 20.98 -23.50 -20.52
N LYS A 60 21.60 -23.55 -19.34
CA LYS A 60 22.85 -22.82 -19.00
C LYS A 60 22.76 -21.32 -19.27
N VAL A 61 21.56 -20.74 -19.16
CA VAL A 61 21.34 -19.30 -19.30
C VAL A 61 21.90 -18.59 -18.08
N SER A 62 22.61 -17.47 -18.29
CA SER A 62 23.12 -16.66 -17.18
C SER A 62 21.97 -16.15 -16.30
N PHE A 63 21.99 -16.52 -15.02
CA PHE A 63 20.97 -16.10 -14.06
C PHE A 63 20.88 -14.57 -13.93
N VAL A 64 21.99 -13.86 -14.15
CA VAL A 64 22.06 -12.39 -14.09
C VAL A 64 21.14 -11.73 -15.11
N VAL A 65 20.91 -12.38 -16.25
CA VAL A 65 20.00 -11.88 -17.29
C VAL A 65 18.60 -12.44 -17.09
N LEU A 66 18.51 -13.72 -16.72
CA LEU A 66 17.22 -14.40 -16.59
C LEU A 66 16.37 -13.84 -15.45
N GLU A 67 16.95 -13.62 -14.28
CA GLU A 67 16.24 -13.20 -13.06
C GLU A 67 15.52 -11.85 -13.27
N PRO A 68 16.20 -10.76 -13.75
CA PRO A 68 15.52 -9.52 -14.09
C PRO A 68 14.48 -9.67 -15.21
N LEU A 69 14.74 -10.51 -16.23
CA LEU A 69 13.79 -10.70 -17.34
C LEU A 69 12.50 -11.38 -16.88
N LEU A 70 12.60 -12.39 -16.01
CA LEU A 70 11.43 -13.09 -15.48
C LEU A 70 10.60 -12.14 -14.59
N MET A 71 11.24 -11.38 -13.71
CA MET A 71 10.54 -10.38 -12.89
C MET A 71 9.90 -9.27 -13.72
N LEU A 72 10.60 -8.79 -14.75
CA LEU A 72 10.07 -7.77 -15.66
C LEU A 72 8.90 -8.30 -16.48
N SER A 73 9.01 -9.51 -17.04
CA SER A 73 7.92 -10.14 -17.80
C SER A 73 6.69 -10.39 -16.92
N TYR A 74 6.88 -10.85 -15.68
CA TYR A 74 5.80 -10.97 -14.70
C TYR A 74 5.09 -9.63 -14.49
N ARG A 75 5.86 -8.55 -14.26
CA ARG A 75 5.30 -7.22 -14.02
C ARG A 75 4.55 -6.68 -15.25
N LEU A 76 5.05 -6.92 -16.45
CA LEU A 76 4.39 -6.51 -17.69
C LEU A 76 3.02 -7.16 -17.87
N ILE A 77 2.90 -8.46 -17.55
CA ILE A 77 1.67 -9.23 -17.75
C ILE A 77 0.60 -8.80 -16.72
N PHE A 78 0.96 -8.74 -15.44
CA PHE A 78 -0.01 -8.54 -14.35
C PHE A 78 -0.24 -7.06 -13.98
N TYR A 79 0.70 -6.15 -14.28
CA TYR A 79 0.65 -4.74 -13.86
C TYR A 79 0.74 -3.76 -15.05
N GLN A 80 -0.24 -3.85 -15.95
CA GLN A 80 -0.25 -3.08 -17.20
C GLN A 80 -0.28 -1.55 -17.00
N LYS A 81 -0.82 -1.06 -15.87
CA LYS A 81 -0.93 0.38 -15.56
C LYS A 81 0.36 1.00 -15.03
N ASP A 82 1.38 0.19 -14.72
CA ASP A 82 2.63 0.70 -14.14
C ASP A 82 3.44 1.50 -15.17
N THR A 83 3.96 2.66 -14.76
CA THR A 83 4.94 3.41 -15.56
C THR A 83 6.26 2.65 -15.68
N LEU A 84 7.07 2.94 -16.70
CA LEU A 84 8.36 2.26 -16.91
C LEU A 84 9.27 2.33 -15.68
N LEU A 85 9.36 3.48 -15.01
CA LEU A 85 10.13 3.67 -13.77
C LEU A 85 9.67 2.75 -12.64
N LEU A 86 8.35 2.61 -12.50
CA LEU A 86 7.81 1.74 -11.46
C LEU A 86 8.11 0.26 -11.76
N ARG A 87 8.09 -0.12 -13.04
CA ARG A 87 8.44 -1.47 -13.48
C ARG A 87 9.91 -1.78 -13.23
N THR A 88 10.81 -0.86 -13.57
CA THR A 88 12.26 -1.02 -13.33
C THR A 88 12.57 -1.12 -11.85
N TYR A 89 11.96 -0.26 -11.02
CA TYR A 89 12.08 -0.34 -9.57
C TYR A 89 11.69 -1.73 -9.05
N TYR A 90 10.46 -2.17 -9.30
CA TYR A 90 9.98 -3.43 -8.73
C TYR A 90 10.69 -4.67 -9.27
N THR A 91 11.34 -4.56 -10.43
CA THR A 91 12.17 -5.63 -11.00
C THR A 91 13.54 -5.69 -10.31
N LEU A 92 14.25 -4.55 -10.23
CA LEU A 92 15.63 -4.53 -9.73
C LEU A 92 15.71 -4.51 -8.21
N PHE A 93 14.74 -3.90 -7.53
CA PHE A 93 14.75 -3.72 -6.09
C PHE A 93 14.93 -5.05 -5.32
N PRO A 94 14.15 -6.12 -5.58
CA PRO A 94 14.31 -7.37 -4.85
C PRO A 94 15.66 -8.06 -5.10
N ILE A 95 16.17 -7.99 -6.33
CA ILE A 95 17.46 -8.59 -6.73
C ILE A 95 18.61 -7.86 -6.03
N VAL A 96 18.60 -6.53 -6.11
CA VAL A 96 19.63 -5.67 -5.48
C VAL A 96 19.58 -5.80 -3.97
N LEU A 97 18.38 -5.81 -3.38
CA LEU A 97 18.24 -5.92 -1.93
C LEU A 97 18.74 -7.27 -1.39
N THR A 98 18.36 -8.36 -2.07
CA THR A 98 18.83 -9.71 -1.72
C THR A 98 20.34 -9.78 -1.76
N SER A 99 20.94 -9.34 -2.87
CA SER A 99 22.40 -9.34 -3.03
C SER A 99 23.11 -8.39 -2.09
N LEU A 100 22.57 -7.22 -1.78
CA LEU A 100 23.17 -6.24 -0.87
C LEU A 100 23.21 -6.78 0.56
N ILE A 101 22.10 -7.32 1.07
CA ILE A 101 22.03 -7.85 2.43
C ILE A 101 22.87 -9.13 2.54
N SER A 102 22.75 -10.07 1.59
CA SER A 102 23.55 -11.29 1.62
C SER A 102 25.05 -11.00 1.56
N SER A 103 25.46 -10.05 0.71
CA SER A 103 26.87 -9.65 0.60
C SER A 103 27.34 -8.93 1.85
N PHE A 104 26.50 -8.09 2.48
CA PHE A 104 26.85 -7.50 3.77
C PHE A 104 27.11 -8.58 4.83
N LEU A 105 26.31 -9.64 4.87
CA LEU A 105 26.53 -10.76 5.78
C LEU A 105 27.84 -11.48 5.50
N ILE A 106 28.10 -11.84 4.24
CA ILE A 106 29.29 -12.58 3.82
C ILE A 106 30.57 -11.78 4.04
N PHE A 107 30.57 -10.48 3.71
CA PHE A 107 31.78 -9.67 3.72
C PHE A 107 32.13 -9.07 5.09
N PHE A 108 31.13 -8.88 5.97
CA PHE A 108 31.29 -8.19 7.24
C PHE A 108 30.89 -9.05 8.45
N ILE A 109 29.69 -9.65 8.44
CA ILE A 109 29.14 -10.31 9.63
C ILE A 109 29.78 -11.68 9.86
N PHE A 110 29.79 -12.57 8.86
CA PHE A 110 30.33 -13.91 9.04
C PHE A 110 31.82 -13.94 9.37
N PRO A 111 32.71 -13.20 8.66
CA PRO A 111 34.12 -13.17 9.02
C PRO A 111 34.34 -12.65 10.44
N PHE A 112 33.51 -11.71 10.89
CA PHE A 112 33.57 -11.17 12.25
C PHE A 112 33.12 -12.18 13.32
N VAL A 113 32.04 -12.91 13.07
CA VAL A 113 31.46 -13.89 14.02
C VAL A 113 32.28 -15.17 14.08
N THR A 114 32.65 -15.74 12.94
CA THR A 114 33.32 -17.04 12.87
C THR A 114 34.84 -16.95 12.97
N ARG A 115 35.41 -15.74 12.79
CA ARG A 115 36.86 -15.49 12.74
C ARG A 115 37.58 -16.30 11.65
N ILE A 116 36.84 -16.74 10.62
CA ILE A 116 37.38 -17.42 9.44
C ILE A 116 37.77 -16.36 8.40
N SER A 117 38.75 -16.67 7.54
CA SER A 117 39.15 -15.80 6.44
C SER A 117 38.00 -15.54 5.46
N LEU A 118 37.97 -14.33 4.90
CA LEU A 118 36.94 -13.93 3.93
C LEU A 118 36.90 -14.82 2.70
N GLU A 119 38.07 -15.24 2.19
CA GLU A 119 38.16 -16.07 0.99
C GLU A 119 37.49 -17.43 1.19
N THR A 120 37.71 -18.07 2.34
CA THR A 120 37.10 -19.36 2.67
C THR A 120 35.58 -19.23 2.81
N ILE A 121 35.10 -18.15 3.42
CA ILE A 121 33.65 -17.90 3.56
C ILE A 121 33.02 -17.62 2.19
N TRP A 122 33.64 -16.77 1.37
CA TRP A 122 33.10 -16.41 0.05
C TRP A 122 33.02 -17.61 -0.90
N GLN A 123 33.98 -18.56 -0.82
CA GLN A 123 33.94 -19.78 -1.63
C GLN A 123 32.99 -20.85 -1.09
N SER A 124 32.53 -20.73 0.14
CA SER A 124 31.71 -21.76 0.79
C SER A 124 30.22 -21.56 0.51
N SER A 125 29.61 -22.56 -0.15
CA SER A 125 28.18 -22.52 -0.48
C SER A 125 27.27 -22.58 0.76
N GLU A 126 27.73 -23.15 1.87
CA GLU A 126 26.97 -23.21 3.12
C GLU A 126 26.69 -21.82 3.68
N TYR A 127 27.72 -20.97 3.74
CA TYR A 127 27.57 -19.58 4.20
C TYR A 127 26.76 -18.76 3.21
N GLU A 128 26.86 -19.04 1.91
CA GLU A 128 26.03 -18.39 0.91
C GLU A 128 24.53 -18.70 1.12
N ILE A 129 24.18 -19.98 1.32
CA ILE A 129 22.80 -20.40 1.62
C ILE A 129 22.28 -19.74 2.89
N ILE A 130 23.07 -19.76 3.97
CA ILE A 130 22.69 -19.14 5.25
C ILE A 130 22.50 -17.63 5.05
N SER A 131 23.35 -16.97 4.27
CA SER A 131 23.22 -15.54 3.99
C SER A 131 21.89 -15.19 3.33
N TYR A 132 21.48 -15.94 2.31
CA TYR A 132 20.21 -15.71 1.60
C TYR A 132 19.01 -15.96 2.53
N LEU A 133 19.04 -17.06 3.30
CA LEU A 133 17.97 -17.35 4.25
C LEU A 133 17.81 -16.25 5.31
N CYS A 134 18.91 -15.63 5.74
CA CYS A 134 18.88 -14.51 6.68
C CYS A 134 18.37 -13.19 6.09
N VAL A 135 18.31 -13.03 4.76
CA VAL A 135 17.84 -11.77 4.14
C VAL A 135 16.41 -11.44 4.55
N THR A 136 15.49 -12.40 4.43
CA THR A 136 14.07 -12.17 4.71
C THR A 136 13.77 -11.80 6.17
N PRO A 137 14.30 -12.48 7.21
CA PRO A 137 14.08 -12.06 8.59
C PRO A 137 14.74 -10.71 8.89
N ILE A 138 15.93 -10.43 8.33
CA ILE A 138 16.57 -9.11 8.49
C ILE A 138 15.72 -8.01 7.88
N LEU A 139 15.14 -8.24 6.69
CA LEU A 139 14.29 -7.26 6.04
C LEU A 139 13.03 -6.97 6.85
N THR A 140 12.33 -8.00 7.33
CA THR A 140 11.15 -7.81 8.20
C THR A 140 11.49 -7.10 9.51
N PHE A 141 12.69 -7.35 10.06
CA PHE A 141 13.18 -6.64 11.24
C PHE A 141 13.44 -5.15 10.95
N ILE A 142 14.05 -4.83 9.81
CA ILE A 142 14.26 -3.46 9.34
C ILE A 142 12.91 -2.76 9.12
N GLU A 143 11.96 -3.38 8.42
CA GLU A 143 10.62 -2.82 8.21
C GLU A 143 9.95 -2.46 9.55
N ARG A 144 10.07 -3.33 10.55
CA ARG A 144 9.52 -3.12 11.89
C ARG A 144 10.21 -2.00 12.66
N ILE A 145 11.54 -1.90 12.62
CA ILE A 145 12.30 -0.85 13.30
C ILE A 145 12.04 0.52 12.70
N PHE A 146 12.08 0.60 11.36
CA PHE A 146 11.90 1.86 10.66
C PHE A 146 10.42 2.25 10.53
N ALA A 147 9.51 1.40 11.05
CA ALA A 147 8.06 1.54 10.94
C ALA A 147 7.65 1.90 9.51
N ILE A 148 8.26 1.21 8.54
CA ILE A 148 7.96 1.34 7.12
C ILE A 148 6.72 0.48 6.91
N GLU A 149 5.56 1.11 6.80
CA GLU A 149 4.29 0.37 6.72
C GLU A 149 4.23 -0.55 5.50
N ASN A 150 4.98 -0.26 4.43
CA ASN A 150 5.37 -1.15 3.34
C ASN A 150 6.38 -0.43 2.40
N PHE A 151 7.30 -1.12 1.72
CA PHE A 151 8.03 -0.59 0.53
C PHE A 151 7.12 -0.44 -0.71
N LYS A 152 5.82 -0.34 -0.48
CA LYS A 152 4.80 -0.24 -1.52
C LYS A 152 4.58 1.22 -1.85
N PHE A 153 4.59 1.49 -3.14
CA PHE A 153 4.23 2.80 -3.64
C PHE A 153 2.78 2.82 -4.06
N THR A 154 1.94 3.52 -3.29
CA THR A 154 0.62 3.92 -3.76
C THR A 154 0.79 5.17 -4.62
N TYR A 155 0.41 5.06 -5.88
CA TYR A 155 0.61 6.12 -6.86
C TYR A 155 -0.19 7.37 -6.49
N HIS A 156 0.52 8.45 -6.13
CA HIS A 156 -0.02 9.80 -6.19
C HIS A 156 0.81 10.60 -7.20
N HIS A 157 0.14 11.32 -8.09
CA HIS A 157 0.65 12.02 -9.29
C HIS A 157 1.69 13.13 -9.04
N LEU A 158 2.41 13.13 -7.91
CA LEU A 158 3.32 14.19 -7.50
C LEU A 158 4.68 14.08 -8.22
N LYS A 159 5.18 15.21 -8.76
CA LYS A 159 6.50 15.29 -9.43
C LYS A 159 7.65 14.84 -8.53
N VAL A 160 7.54 15.06 -7.22
CA VAL A 160 8.53 14.65 -6.21
C VAL A 160 8.69 13.13 -6.19
N PHE A 161 7.58 12.40 -6.29
CA PHE A 161 7.57 10.94 -6.35
C PHE A 161 8.33 10.40 -7.55
N LYS A 162 8.09 10.97 -8.74
CA LYS A 162 8.82 10.58 -9.96
C LYS A 162 10.32 10.85 -9.84
N ARG A 163 10.72 11.99 -9.25
CA ARG A 163 12.14 12.31 -9.02
C ARG A 163 12.78 11.32 -8.05
N TYR A 164 12.10 10.97 -6.96
CA TYR A 164 12.58 9.97 -6.02
C TYR A 164 12.78 8.60 -6.71
N LEU A 165 11.76 8.11 -7.42
CA LEU A 165 11.86 6.84 -8.17
C LEU A 165 13.00 6.84 -9.17
N TRP A 166 13.21 7.95 -9.86
CA TRP A 166 14.30 8.06 -10.83
C TRP A 166 15.68 7.96 -10.17
N ILE A 167 15.87 8.61 -9.02
CA ILE A 167 17.11 8.53 -8.22
C ILE A 167 17.31 7.11 -7.69
N THR A 168 16.26 6.47 -7.18
CA THR A 168 16.35 5.09 -6.69
C THR A 168 16.70 4.12 -7.80
N ASP A 169 16.08 4.23 -8.97
CA ASP A 169 16.32 3.33 -10.09
C ASP A 169 17.76 3.44 -10.59
N ILE A 170 18.30 4.66 -10.70
CA ILE A 170 19.70 4.87 -11.06
C ILE A 170 20.62 4.20 -10.04
N ALA A 171 20.35 4.38 -8.74
CA ALA A 171 21.15 3.73 -7.69
C ALA A 171 21.08 2.19 -7.81
N LEU A 172 19.89 1.63 -8.02
CA LEU A 172 19.70 0.18 -8.21
C LEU A 172 20.48 -0.34 -9.42
N VAL A 173 20.43 0.35 -10.57
CA VAL A 173 21.16 -0.03 -11.79
C VAL A 173 22.67 0.04 -11.59
N ILE A 174 23.18 1.11 -10.97
CA ILE A 174 24.63 1.26 -10.71
C ILE A 174 25.12 0.14 -9.80
N TYR A 175 24.38 -0.16 -8.73
CA TYR A 175 24.75 -1.26 -7.84
C TYR A 175 24.72 -2.60 -8.57
N PHE A 176 23.66 -2.89 -9.31
CA PHE A 176 23.51 -4.15 -10.04
C PHE A 176 24.67 -4.40 -11.01
N LEU A 177 25.04 -3.39 -11.81
CA LEU A 177 26.17 -3.47 -12.73
C LEU A 177 27.50 -3.57 -12.00
N GLY A 178 27.72 -2.72 -10.98
CA GLY A 178 28.95 -2.72 -10.21
C GLY A 178 29.19 -4.06 -9.51
N PHE A 179 28.16 -4.57 -8.81
CA PHE A 179 28.19 -5.85 -8.13
C PHE A 179 28.55 -6.98 -9.10
N TYR A 180 27.90 -7.05 -10.26
CA TYR A 180 28.19 -8.08 -11.26
C TYR A 180 29.63 -8.02 -11.80
N VAL A 181 30.12 -6.82 -12.11
CA VAL A 181 31.51 -6.64 -12.58
C VAL A 181 32.51 -7.09 -11.53
N PHE A 182 32.32 -6.72 -10.27
CA PHE A 182 33.27 -7.07 -9.20
C PHE A 182 33.19 -8.54 -8.79
N GLU A 183 32.00 -9.14 -8.75
CA GLU A 183 31.85 -10.59 -8.51
C GLU A 183 32.57 -11.40 -9.60
N THR A 184 32.37 -11.04 -10.88
CA THR A 184 33.06 -11.71 -12.00
C THR A 184 34.59 -11.56 -11.89
N LYS A 185 35.06 -10.37 -11.50
CA LYS A 185 36.48 -10.09 -11.33
C LYS A 185 37.10 -10.85 -10.15
N ASN A 186 36.40 -10.93 -9.02
CA ASN A 186 36.84 -11.72 -7.87
C ASN A 186 36.87 -13.22 -8.18
N ALA A 187 35.88 -13.72 -8.91
CA ALA A 187 35.84 -15.11 -9.38
C ALA A 187 37.00 -15.45 -10.33
N ASN A 188 37.45 -14.49 -11.13
CA ASN A 188 38.59 -14.67 -12.05
C ASN A 188 39.97 -14.54 -11.36
N GLY A 189 40.01 -14.31 -10.03
CA GLY A 189 41.25 -14.27 -9.26
C GLY A 189 41.88 -12.88 -9.11
N ASP A 190 41.22 -11.79 -9.54
CA ASP A 190 41.74 -10.43 -9.40
C ASP A 190 41.77 -9.95 -7.92
N GLN A 191 41.17 -10.71 -6.98
CA GLN A 191 41.15 -10.46 -5.52
C GLN A 191 40.75 -9.02 -5.11
N LEU A 192 39.82 -8.39 -5.84
CA LEU A 192 39.32 -7.04 -5.59
C LEU A 192 38.28 -6.97 -4.45
N PHE A 193 38.38 -7.84 -3.43
CA PHE A 193 37.42 -7.91 -2.32
C PHE A 193 37.27 -6.58 -1.57
N TRP A 194 38.33 -5.77 -1.50
CA TRP A 194 38.26 -4.44 -0.86
C TRP A 194 37.33 -3.47 -1.60
N VAL A 195 37.33 -3.53 -2.94
CA VAL A 195 36.43 -2.69 -3.75
C VAL A 195 34.98 -3.14 -3.58
N SER A 196 34.72 -4.46 -3.56
CA SER A 196 33.39 -4.99 -3.24
C SER A 196 32.90 -4.54 -1.86
N LYS A 197 33.76 -4.55 -0.84
CA LYS A 197 33.42 -4.05 0.50
C LYS A 197 33.00 -2.58 0.48
N ILE A 198 33.77 -1.73 -0.21
CA ILE A 198 33.45 -0.30 -0.33
C ILE A 198 32.13 -0.10 -1.06
N LEU A 199 31.90 -0.81 -2.17
CA LEU A 199 30.65 -0.75 -2.93
C LEU A 199 29.46 -1.11 -2.04
N ILE A 200 29.51 -2.26 -1.36
CA ILE A 200 28.43 -2.74 -0.49
C ILE A 200 28.14 -1.70 0.60
N LEU A 201 29.17 -1.17 1.25
CA LEU A 201 29.02 -0.22 2.36
C LEU A 201 28.41 1.11 1.89
N ILE A 202 28.87 1.66 0.76
CA ILE A 202 28.29 2.88 0.17
C ILE A 202 26.82 2.65 -0.17
N PHE A 203 26.50 1.54 -0.84
CA PHE A 203 25.12 1.26 -1.24
C PHE A 203 24.20 0.89 -0.08
N LEU A 204 24.73 0.34 1.00
CA LEU A 204 23.99 0.12 2.25
C LEU A 204 23.59 1.46 2.89
N PHE A 205 24.48 2.45 2.94
CA PHE A 205 24.14 3.80 3.40
C PHE A 205 23.13 4.49 2.48
N ILE A 206 23.32 4.38 1.15
CA ILE A 206 22.37 4.91 0.17
C ILE A 206 21.00 4.25 0.35
N PHE A 207 20.94 2.94 0.56
CA PHE A 207 19.71 2.20 0.79
C PHE A 207 18.98 2.70 2.04
N PHE A 208 19.67 2.83 3.18
CA PHE A 208 19.07 3.38 4.39
C PHE A 208 18.59 4.82 4.22
N TYR A 209 19.37 5.66 3.53
CA TYR A 209 18.99 7.03 3.23
C TYR A 209 17.71 7.10 2.37
N LEU A 210 17.66 6.36 1.26
CA LEU A 210 16.51 6.32 0.36
C LEU A 210 15.28 5.76 1.07
N SER A 211 15.45 4.66 1.83
CA SER A 211 14.40 4.05 2.63
C SER A 211 13.82 5.02 3.67
N SER A 212 14.69 5.75 4.39
CA SER A 212 14.26 6.76 5.36
C SER A 212 13.55 7.94 4.69
N TYR A 213 14.06 8.41 3.55
CA TYR A 213 13.44 9.49 2.77
C TYR A 213 12.04 9.09 2.29
N LEU A 214 11.89 7.86 1.79
CA LEU A 214 10.60 7.33 1.39
C LEU A 214 9.63 7.26 2.57
N ASN A 215 10.09 6.75 3.71
CA ASN A 215 9.25 6.66 4.90
C ASN A 215 8.74 8.03 5.34
N GLN A 216 9.62 9.04 5.38
CA GLN A 216 9.23 10.41 5.69
C GLN A 216 8.21 10.95 4.69
N TYR A 217 8.45 10.75 3.39
CA TYR A 217 7.56 11.20 2.34
C TYR A 217 6.17 10.53 2.42
N SER A 218 6.13 9.21 2.62
CA SER A 218 4.88 8.47 2.81
C SER A 218 4.11 8.98 4.03
N ARG A 219 4.78 9.26 5.15
CA ARG A 219 4.16 9.84 6.34
C ARG A 219 3.56 11.22 6.08
N THR A 220 4.27 12.08 5.34
CA THR A 220 3.75 13.40 4.96
C THR A 220 2.50 13.28 4.09
N ILE A 221 2.47 12.38 3.10
CA ILE A 221 1.27 12.18 2.28
C ILE A 221 0.09 11.68 3.13
N VAL A 222 0.32 10.71 4.01
CA VAL A 222 -0.73 10.19 4.89
C VAL A 222 -1.27 11.31 5.79
N GLN A 223 -0.39 12.17 6.34
CA GLN A 223 -0.80 13.32 7.14
C GLN A 223 -1.61 14.34 6.33
N GLU A 224 -1.21 14.64 5.09
CA GLU A 224 -1.97 15.52 4.19
C GLU A 224 -3.36 14.96 3.88
N GLN A 225 -3.48 13.66 3.63
CA GLN A 225 -4.75 12.98 3.39
C GLN A 225 -5.66 13.02 4.62
N ILE A 226 -5.10 12.84 5.83
CA ILE A 226 -5.83 12.98 7.09
C ILE A 226 -6.35 14.40 7.21
N PHE A 227 -5.50 15.42 7.05
CA PHE A 227 -5.89 16.82 7.16
C PHE A 227 -6.96 17.21 6.13
N GLU A 228 -6.86 16.74 4.89
CA GLU A 228 -7.87 16.98 3.86
C GLU A 228 -9.20 16.29 4.20
N SER A 229 -9.17 15.11 4.82
CA SER A 229 -10.38 14.42 5.26
C SER A 229 -11.04 15.13 6.45
N GLU A 230 -10.27 15.62 7.43
CA GLU A 230 -10.76 16.45 8.53
C GLU A 230 -11.40 17.74 8.03
N LYS A 231 -10.75 18.44 7.09
CA LYS A 231 -11.28 19.67 6.49
C LYS A 231 -12.60 19.43 5.77
N ARG A 232 -12.71 18.33 5.01
CA ARG A 232 -13.95 17.92 4.36
C ARG A 232 -15.05 17.61 5.39
N HIS A 233 -14.70 16.91 6.46
CA HIS A 233 -15.63 16.59 7.54
C HIS A 233 -16.18 17.86 8.22
N LEU A 234 -15.32 18.83 8.54
CA LEU A 234 -15.74 20.13 9.10
C LEU A 234 -16.68 20.89 8.17
N SER A 235 -16.35 20.97 6.87
CA SER A 235 -17.21 21.64 5.90
C SER A 235 -18.59 20.96 5.78
N MET A 236 -18.64 19.63 5.89
CA MET A 236 -19.92 18.91 5.92
C MET A 236 -20.75 19.24 7.18
N LEU A 237 -20.11 19.35 8.35
CA LEU A 237 -20.80 19.74 9.59
C LEU A 237 -21.37 21.16 9.51
N GLU A 238 -20.63 22.10 8.92
CA GLU A 238 -21.12 23.47 8.69
C GLU A 238 -22.34 23.50 7.76
N GLN A 239 -22.29 22.75 6.66
CA GLN A 239 -23.42 22.63 5.73
C GLN A 239 -24.65 22.01 6.40
N TYR A 240 -24.44 20.98 7.24
CA TYR A 240 -25.51 20.33 7.99
C TYR A 240 -26.13 21.27 9.03
N ASN A 241 -25.34 22.04 9.76
CA ASN A 241 -25.83 23.04 10.70
C ASN A 241 -26.67 24.12 10.00
N SER A 242 -26.18 24.64 8.87
CA SER A 242 -26.94 25.61 8.05
C SER A 242 -28.26 25.02 7.56
N TYR A 243 -28.26 23.75 7.15
CA TYR A 243 -29.48 23.04 6.76
C TYR A 243 -30.47 22.91 7.92
N ILE A 244 -30.03 22.53 9.12
CA ILE A 244 -30.88 22.49 10.32
C ILE A 244 -31.44 23.87 10.65
N GLU A 245 -30.63 24.93 10.56
CA GLU A 245 -31.07 26.28 10.86
C GLU A 245 -32.17 26.74 9.88
N ASN A 246 -32.01 26.45 8.59
CA ASN A 246 -33.03 26.71 7.58
C ASN A 246 -34.30 25.89 7.80
N LEU A 247 -34.15 24.62 8.18
CA LEU A 247 -35.27 23.74 8.53
C LEU A 247 -36.03 24.28 9.75
N TYR A 248 -35.34 24.72 10.80
CA TYR A 248 -35.94 25.33 11.98
C TYR A 248 -36.66 26.65 11.66
N LYS A 249 -36.06 27.51 10.82
CA LYS A 249 -36.71 28.73 10.32
C LYS A 249 -38.00 28.41 9.56
N GLY A 250 -37.97 27.39 8.69
CA GLY A 250 -39.14 26.90 7.97
C GLY A 250 -40.26 26.42 8.91
N VAL A 251 -39.93 25.57 9.89
CA VAL A 251 -40.89 25.08 10.89
C VAL A 251 -41.46 26.22 11.75
N ARG A 252 -40.63 27.18 12.16
CA ARG A 252 -41.09 28.34 12.93
C ARG A 252 -42.04 29.23 12.12
N SER A 253 -41.72 29.49 10.85
CA SER A 253 -42.61 30.22 9.94
C SER A 253 -43.95 29.50 9.81
N PHE A 254 -43.92 28.19 9.55
CA PHE A 254 -45.13 27.37 9.46
C PHE A 254 -45.99 27.45 10.73
N ARG A 255 -45.37 27.35 11.92
CA ARG A 255 -46.10 27.49 13.20
C ARG A 255 -46.75 28.86 13.33
N HIS A 256 -46.01 29.93 13.04
CA HIS A 256 -46.54 31.29 13.13
C HIS A 256 -47.71 31.51 12.16
N ASP A 257 -47.61 31.00 10.93
CA ASP A 257 -48.69 31.08 9.96
C ASP A 257 -49.92 30.27 10.42
N TYR A 258 -49.71 29.10 11.03
CA TYR A 258 -50.77 28.30 11.65
C TYR A 258 -51.45 29.00 12.83
N ASP A 259 -50.68 29.61 13.73
CA ASP A 259 -51.21 30.38 14.88
C ASP A 259 -52.09 31.54 14.38
N ASN A 260 -51.64 32.27 13.35
CA ASN A 260 -52.42 33.36 12.75
C ASN A 260 -53.73 32.88 12.10
N ILE A 261 -53.71 31.70 11.46
CA ILE A 261 -54.91 31.08 10.90
C ILE A 261 -55.90 30.75 12.02
N LEU A 262 -55.45 30.11 13.11
CA LEU A 262 -56.32 29.77 14.23
C LEU A 262 -56.92 30.99 14.91
N ILE A 263 -56.15 32.07 15.08
CA ILE A 263 -56.63 33.34 15.63
C ILE A 263 -57.70 33.95 14.73
N SER A 264 -57.46 33.99 13.41
CA SER A 264 -58.42 34.51 12.43
C SER A 264 -59.73 33.70 12.42
N LEU A 265 -59.63 32.38 12.42
CA LEU A 265 -60.78 31.47 12.45
C LEU A 265 -61.59 31.62 13.75
N GLY A 266 -60.90 31.67 14.91
CA GLY A 266 -61.53 31.87 16.22
C GLY A 266 -62.24 33.22 16.35
N GLY A 267 -61.63 34.29 15.81
CA GLY A 267 -62.25 35.62 15.76
C GLY A 267 -63.53 35.63 14.91
N SER A 268 -63.53 34.91 13.79
CA SER A 268 -64.68 34.79 12.89
C SER A 268 -65.83 34.01 13.52
N ILE A 269 -65.53 32.93 14.27
CA ILE A 269 -66.51 32.15 15.03
C ILE A 269 -67.14 32.99 16.16
N ALA A 270 -66.34 33.79 16.88
CA ALA A 270 -66.82 34.63 17.97
C ALA A 270 -67.78 35.75 17.52
N GLN A 271 -67.69 36.20 16.27
CA GLN A 271 -68.59 37.19 15.68
C GLN A 271 -69.95 36.61 15.23
N GLY A 272 -70.15 35.29 15.32
CA GLY A 272 -71.45 34.64 15.09
C GLY A 272 -71.91 34.58 13.63
N ASN A 273 -71.03 34.89 12.66
CA ASN A 273 -71.36 34.90 11.24
C ASN A 273 -70.89 33.61 10.55
N LEU A 274 -71.78 32.62 10.46
CA LEU A 274 -71.52 31.30 9.86
C LEU A 274 -71.06 31.37 8.39
N GLU A 275 -71.50 32.36 7.63
CA GLU A 275 -71.07 32.59 6.24
C GLU A 275 -69.62 33.10 6.16
N ALA A 276 -69.22 33.98 7.09
CA ALA A 276 -67.84 34.44 7.20
C ALA A 276 -66.87 33.34 7.66
N VAL A 277 -67.33 32.41 8.51
CA VAL A 277 -66.53 31.25 8.92
C VAL A 277 -66.25 30.32 7.73
N GLY A 278 -67.22 30.10 6.84
CA GLY A 278 -67.03 29.30 5.61
C GLY A 278 -66.01 29.91 4.65
N LEU A 279 -66.07 31.23 4.43
CA LEU A 279 -65.12 31.96 3.59
C LEU A 279 -63.71 31.99 4.18
N VAL A 280 -63.57 32.27 5.47
CA VAL A 280 -62.27 32.26 6.15
C VAL A 280 -61.70 30.84 6.17
N TYR A 281 -62.53 29.80 6.29
CA TYR A 281 -62.09 28.41 6.19
C TYR A 281 -61.58 28.05 4.78
N GLU A 282 -62.29 28.45 3.70
CA GLU A 282 -61.81 28.23 2.33
C GLU A 282 -60.50 28.98 2.03
N GLU A 283 -60.43 30.26 2.38
CA GLU A 283 -59.22 31.08 2.18
C GLU A 283 -58.02 30.52 2.97
N THR A 284 -58.26 30.05 4.20
CA THR A 284 -57.21 29.46 5.03
C THR A 284 -56.77 28.09 4.51
N LEU A 285 -57.68 27.28 3.95
CA LEU A 285 -57.33 26.02 3.30
C LEU A 285 -56.50 26.25 2.03
N GLU A 286 -56.83 27.27 1.24
CA GLU A 286 -56.09 27.69 0.05
C GLU A 286 -54.68 28.21 0.42
N ARG A 287 -54.58 29.03 1.47
CA ARG A 287 -53.29 29.49 2.02
C ARG A 287 -52.46 28.32 2.57
N MET A 288 -53.05 27.37 3.28
CA MET A 288 -52.32 26.18 3.76
C MET A 288 -51.84 25.28 2.62
N THR A 289 -52.63 25.10 1.56
CA THR A 289 -52.21 24.32 0.39
C THR A 289 -51.12 25.02 -0.42
N ALA A 290 -51.15 26.36 -0.51
CA ALA A 290 -50.07 27.16 -1.09
C ALA A 290 -48.78 27.11 -0.25
N THR A 291 -48.89 27.25 1.08
CA THR A 291 -47.75 27.13 2.00
C THR A 291 -47.20 25.71 2.04
N SER A 292 -48.03 24.67 2.00
CA SER A 292 -47.62 23.26 1.89
C SER A 292 -46.88 22.97 0.58
N LYS A 293 -47.32 23.55 -0.56
CA LYS A 293 -46.58 23.51 -1.84
C LYS A 293 -45.27 24.29 -1.83
N ASN A 294 -45.11 25.32 -0.99
CA ASN A 294 -43.80 25.96 -0.78
C ASN A 294 -42.96 25.22 0.27
N THR A 295 -43.60 24.47 1.16
CA THR A 295 -42.95 23.59 2.14
C THR A 295 -42.56 22.25 1.51
N SER A 296 -42.98 21.92 0.28
CA SER A 296 -42.38 20.81 -0.49
C SER A 296 -40.92 21.07 -0.88
N VAL A 297 -40.35 22.23 -0.53
CA VAL A 297 -38.89 22.44 -0.37
C VAL A 297 -38.26 21.46 0.65
N PHE A 298 -39.06 20.78 1.47
CA PHE A 298 -38.70 19.57 2.24
C PHE A 298 -38.45 18.33 1.33
N ASP A 299 -38.07 18.55 0.07
CA ASP A 299 -37.96 17.49 -0.91
C ASP A 299 -36.81 16.55 -0.58
N ARG A 300 -37.12 15.26 -0.65
CA ARG A 300 -36.22 14.11 -0.42
C ARG A 300 -35.01 14.13 -1.35
N GLN A 301 -35.04 14.93 -2.42
CA GLN A 301 -33.93 15.15 -3.34
C GLN A 301 -32.75 15.90 -2.70
N SER A 302 -32.99 16.79 -1.73
CA SER A 302 -31.92 17.41 -0.92
C SER A 302 -31.23 16.41 0.02
N PHE A 303 -31.92 15.33 0.41
CA PHE A 303 -31.35 14.21 1.16
C PHE A 303 -30.54 13.25 0.27
N LEU A 304 -30.83 13.19 -1.04
CA LEU A 304 -30.10 12.33 -1.98
C LEU A 304 -28.78 12.96 -2.44
N SER A 305 -28.65 14.30 -2.40
CA SER A 305 -27.38 14.99 -2.68
C SER A 305 -26.38 14.84 -1.54
N ILE A 306 -26.84 14.61 -0.31
CA ILE A 306 -26.02 14.22 0.86
C ILE A 306 -25.91 12.69 0.89
N LYS A 307 -25.37 12.08 -0.17
CA LYS A 307 -25.10 10.64 -0.20
C LYS A 307 -23.80 10.37 0.57
N ASN A 308 -23.91 10.19 1.88
CA ASN A 308 -22.78 9.92 2.75
C ASN A 308 -22.77 8.45 3.19
N ALA A 309 -21.67 7.74 2.91
CA ALA A 309 -21.50 6.34 3.30
C ALA A 309 -21.59 6.15 4.82
N ASP A 310 -21.15 7.15 5.61
CA ASP A 310 -21.20 7.09 7.08
C ASP A 310 -22.62 7.22 7.63
N LEU A 311 -23.49 8.00 6.96
CA LEU A 311 -24.91 8.08 7.29
C LEU A 311 -25.64 6.79 6.92
N GLU A 312 -25.30 6.18 5.79
CA GLU A 312 -25.85 4.88 5.39
C GLU A 312 -25.44 3.77 6.38
N ILE A 313 -24.19 3.78 6.87
CA ILE A 313 -23.71 2.88 7.92
C ILE A 313 -24.44 3.13 9.24
N PHE A 314 -24.58 4.39 9.68
CA PHE A 314 -25.29 4.73 10.92
C PHE A 314 -26.77 4.35 10.87
N PHE A 315 -27.46 4.60 9.75
CA PHE A 315 -28.85 4.18 9.56
C PHE A 315 -28.99 2.66 9.47
N ASN A 316 -28.06 1.95 8.83
CA ASN A 316 -28.04 0.48 8.81
C ASN A 316 -27.80 -0.09 10.21
N PHE A 317 -26.91 0.49 11.01
CA PHE A 317 -26.70 0.12 12.42
C PHE A 317 -27.94 0.32 13.29
N LYS A 318 -28.70 1.40 13.04
CA LYS A 318 -29.97 1.67 13.75
C LYS A 318 -31.10 0.74 13.28
N LYS A 319 -31.10 0.35 12.00
CA LYS A 319 -32.10 -0.53 11.38
C LYS A 319 -31.90 -2.01 11.72
N THR A 320 -30.67 -2.46 12.00
CA THR A 320 -30.36 -3.83 12.45
C THR A 320 -30.66 -4.09 13.93
N GLY A 321 -31.17 -3.12 14.68
CA GLY A 321 -31.77 -3.37 16.00
C GLY A 321 -30.81 -3.84 17.10
N ILE A 322 -29.49 -3.67 16.93
CA ILE A 322 -28.49 -4.13 17.92
C ILE A 322 -28.36 -3.13 19.09
N GLY A 323 -28.83 -1.89 18.95
CA GLY A 323 -28.78 -0.86 20.00
C GLY A 323 -29.93 -0.86 21.02
N ARG A 324 -30.88 -1.81 20.97
CA ARG A 324 -32.10 -1.79 21.81
C ARG A 324 -32.09 -2.82 22.95
N LYS A 325 -30.91 -3.12 23.50
CA LYS A 325 -30.76 -3.91 24.74
C LYS A 325 -29.73 -3.28 25.66
N ARG A 326 -30.08 -2.13 26.23
CA ARG A 326 -29.68 -1.68 27.57
C ARG A 326 -30.71 -0.63 27.90
N ASP A 327 -31.58 -0.97 28.85
CA ASP A 327 -32.53 -0.14 29.61
C ASP A 327 -33.77 -1.00 29.92
N SER A 328 -33.60 -1.99 30.80
CA SER A 328 -34.63 -2.48 31.73
C SER A 328 -34.04 -3.57 32.64
N PHE A 329 -34.10 -3.26 33.95
CA PHE A 329 -33.68 -4.00 35.14
C PHE A 329 -32.21 -3.94 35.53
#